data_AF-A0A975Q0P2-F1
#
_entry.id   AF-A0A975Q0P2-F1
#
_cell.length_a   1.000
_cell.length_b   1.000
_cell.length_c   1.000
_cell.angle_alpha   90.00
_cell.angle_beta   90.00
_cell.angle_gamma   90.00
#
_symmetry.space_group_name_H-M   'P 1'
#
loop_
_entity.id
_entity.type
_entity.pdbx_description
1 polymer ?
#
loop_
_entity_poly.entity_id
_entity_poly.type
_entity_poly.pdbx_seq_one_letter_code
_entity_poly.pdbx_strand_id
1 'polypeptide(L)'
;MQEPENFVSAHLSATDEDVVIRALSRISNEGIDAIELAFDDLRRAGISPSDAQAQSVLIEAIFQLLEALEQNFSNADAYALISRLDAETAEESANLLRLANFPDGAGHIMDLADGTVLLLAALTAASGRKGDAEQFLVTAGHTRTAKDFRSAVFELRCRLMGDADLVVEALMIEVLDTLDHPDLWTMLPTVLNLYPDIVQAFDRRIEIELLFKLQARILRELCLAASGHPEEALKRIEPIAITNSLLTLAQGAIFHIRSLIDPANPVYDLSDRFCEIPFEVLDVLDGTSHLCCSNWVLPSVGNLAEQHWEDVWNSDVALDIRDSILDGSFRYCNKIACPFIGGHQLPSKSEVAARSDHWRDIIENNKVRMDKGPHRVNLAYDPTCNLSCPSCRSKKFAADAETRARYDKLQEEAVLPLLRQTKLVFVTGSGDPFASKNFRRLMERLGPEDYPDLRFQIMTNGMLFTRREWERFPALHNRVAFLRISLDAATGPTHELLRRGARWHVMEENLAFASELRAKGLIDRLDLTFVVQADNYREMGDAVDLAHHYGADSMGFFRLTNWGTFTPAQYASKAIFMPLHPDHDRFLETMQDPRLRDPIAALQELSQFMQPVPA
;
A
#
# COMPACT_ATOMS: atom_id res chain seq x y z
N MET A 1 -6.79 -57.91 49.02
CA MET A 1 -7.60 -56.73 48.65
C MET A 1 -6.74 -55.53 48.96
N GLN A 2 -6.09 -54.98 47.94
CA GLN A 2 -5.10 -53.92 48.05
C GLN A 2 -5.76 -52.58 48.43
N GLU A 3 -5.08 -51.87 49.31
CA GLU A 3 -5.36 -50.51 49.78
C GLU A 3 -5.21 -49.47 48.67
N PRO A 4 -5.87 -48.30 48.75
CA PRO A 4 -5.56 -47.16 47.91
C PRO A 4 -4.36 -46.39 48.49
N GLU A 5 -3.36 -46.14 47.64
CA GLU A 5 -2.16 -45.37 47.94
C GLU A 5 -2.48 -43.91 48.29
N ASN A 6 -1.79 -43.43 49.33
CA ASN A 6 -1.88 -42.09 49.89
C ASN A 6 -1.45 -41.01 48.88
N PHE A 7 -2.29 -39.99 48.71
CA PHE A 7 -1.86 -38.65 48.28
C PHE A 7 -0.93 -38.08 49.35
N VAL A 8 0.36 -37.96 49.04
CA VAL A 8 1.32 -37.23 49.86
C VAL A 8 1.11 -35.73 49.59
N SER A 9 0.46 -35.01 50.50
CA SER A 9 0.58 -33.55 50.52
C SER A 9 1.96 -33.20 51.04
N ALA A 10 2.82 -32.65 50.20
CA ALA A 10 4.06 -32.04 50.64
C ALA A 10 3.71 -30.84 51.55
N HIS A 11 3.87 -30.98 52.86
CA HIS A 11 3.83 -29.85 53.78
C HIS A 11 5.12 -29.05 53.61
N LEU A 12 4.99 -27.83 53.08
CA LEU A 12 6.01 -26.79 53.06
C LEU A 12 6.55 -26.55 54.48
N SER A 13 7.86 -26.33 54.62
CA SER A 13 8.39 -25.81 55.88
C SER A 13 8.03 -24.33 56.01
N ALA A 14 7.82 -23.82 57.23
CA ALA A 14 7.45 -22.41 57.45
C ALA A 14 8.47 -21.41 56.86
N THR A 15 9.72 -21.84 56.68
CA THR A 15 10.79 -21.08 56.02
C THR A 15 10.66 -21.03 54.49
N ASP A 16 10.09 -22.05 53.86
CA ASP A 16 9.90 -22.12 52.40
C ASP A 16 8.70 -21.28 51.97
N GLU A 17 7.61 -21.30 52.76
CA GLU A 17 6.40 -20.49 52.52
C GLU A 17 6.71 -18.98 52.58
N ASP A 18 7.56 -18.57 53.53
CA ASP A 18 8.07 -17.21 53.66
C ASP A 18 8.91 -16.75 52.45
N VAL A 19 9.67 -17.65 51.82
CA VAL A 19 10.47 -17.33 50.61
C VAL A 19 9.56 -17.13 49.41
N VAL A 20 8.59 -18.03 49.20
CA VAL A 20 7.62 -17.96 48.11
C VAL A 20 6.78 -16.67 48.19
N ILE A 21 6.28 -16.32 49.38
CA ILE A 21 5.50 -15.09 49.58
C ILE A 21 6.34 -13.84 49.28
N ARG A 22 7.62 -13.81 49.70
CA ARG A 22 8.52 -12.68 49.40
C ARG A 22 8.82 -12.58 47.91
N ALA A 23 9.10 -13.69 47.25
CA ALA A 23 9.36 -13.74 45.81
C ALA A 23 8.13 -13.23 45.03
N LEU A 24 6.94 -13.72 45.37
CA LEU A 24 5.68 -13.29 44.78
C LEU A 24 5.43 -11.79 45.00
N SER A 25 5.54 -11.32 46.25
CA SER A 25 5.33 -9.91 46.57
C SER A 25 6.34 -9.00 45.87
N ARG A 26 7.57 -9.48 45.61
CA ARG A 26 8.57 -8.71 44.87
C ARG A 26 8.14 -8.52 43.43
N ILE A 27 7.77 -9.59 42.73
CA ILE A 27 7.33 -9.51 41.33
C ILE A 27 6.08 -8.62 41.22
N SER A 28 5.09 -8.77 42.11
CA SER A 28 3.88 -7.94 42.05
C SER A 28 4.11 -6.45 42.32
N ASN A 29 5.19 -6.08 43.02
CA ASN A 29 5.51 -4.68 43.34
C ASN A 29 6.48 -4.04 42.36
N GLU A 30 7.48 -4.80 41.90
CA GLU A 30 8.61 -4.33 41.10
C GLU A 30 8.49 -4.73 39.62
N GLY A 31 7.50 -5.57 39.26
CA GLY A 31 7.19 -5.97 37.90
C GLY A 31 8.23 -6.90 37.28
N ILE A 32 8.39 -6.78 35.95
CA ILE A 32 9.24 -7.65 35.13
C ILE A 32 10.72 -7.67 35.58
N ASP A 33 11.24 -6.55 36.08
CA ASP A 33 12.65 -6.41 36.49
C ASP A 33 13.00 -7.27 37.71
N ALA A 34 12.00 -7.65 38.51
CA ALA A 34 12.19 -8.44 39.72
C ALA A 34 12.16 -9.96 39.51
N ILE A 35 11.75 -10.43 38.32
CA ILE A 35 11.54 -11.86 38.06
C ILE A 35 12.84 -12.66 38.25
N GLU A 36 13.94 -12.19 37.68
CA GLU A 36 15.24 -12.89 37.76
C GLU A 36 15.73 -12.97 39.21
N LEU A 37 15.58 -11.88 39.97
CA LEU A 37 15.97 -11.84 41.37
C LEU A 37 15.07 -12.73 42.24
N ALA A 38 13.76 -12.77 41.96
CA ALA A 38 12.80 -13.64 42.66
C ALA A 38 13.10 -15.12 42.40
N PHE A 39 13.43 -15.50 41.16
CA PHE A 39 13.83 -16.86 40.82
C PHE A 39 15.16 -17.25 41.46
N ASP A 40 16.11 -16.33 41.55
CA ASP A 40 17.36 -16.55 42.27
C ASP A 40 17.16 -16.72 43.78
N ASP A 41 16.24 -15.97 44.39
CA ASP A 41 15.88 -16.12 45.79
C ASP A 41 15.25 -17.51 46.07
N LEU A 42 14.40 -18.01 45.17
CA LEU A 42 13.85 -19.38 45.23
C LEU A 42 14.97 -20.44 45.11
N ARG A 43 15.84 -20.30 44.10
CA ARG A 43 16.95 -21.24 43.89
C ARG A 43 17.92 -21.28 45.08
N ARG A 44 18.20 -20.14 45.72
CA ARG A 44 19.01 -20.07 46.96
C ARG A 44 18.37 -20.80 48.13
N ALA A 45 17.04 -20.86 48.19
CA ALA A 45 16.30 -21.65 49.17
C ALA A 45 16.18 -23.14 48.79
N GLY A 46 16.71 -23.54 47.63
CA GLY A 46 16.60 -24.92 47.15
C GLY A 46 15.24 -25.25 46.53
N ILE A 47 14.44 -24.22 46.18
CA ILE A 47 13.13 -24.34 45.54
C ILE A 47 13.31 -24.07 44.05
N SER A 48 12.91 -25.03 43.19
CA SER A 48 12.87 -24.78 41.75
C SER A 48 11.69 -23.87 41.41
N PRO A 49 11.83 -22.90 40.50
CA PRO A 49 10.69 -22.14 39.98
C PRO A 49 9.63 -23.04 39.31
N SER A 50 10.00 -24.23 38.83
CA SER A 50 9.08 -25.25 38.30
C SER A 50 8.36 -26.07 39.38
N ASP A 51 8.74 -25.96 40.66
CA ASP A 51 8.11 -26.75 41.72
C ASP A 51 6.66 -26.30 41.96
N ALA A 52 5.79 -27.25 42.31
CA ALA A 52 4.38 -26.96 42.65
C ALA A 52 4.22 -25.90 43.75
N GLN A 53 5.19 -25.80 44.67
CA GLN A 53 5.20 -24.80 45.74
C GLN A 53 5.55 -23.38 45.27
N ALA A 54 6.24 -23.23 44.13
CA ALA A 54 6.58 -21.94 43.53
C ALA A 54 5.60 -21.52 42.41
N GLN A 55 4.57 -22.32 42.15
CA GLN A 55 3.63 -22.12 41.03
C GLN A 55 2.98 -20.72 41.04
N SER A 56 2.67 -20.15 42.21
CA SER A 56 2.13 -18.79 42.31
C SER A 56 3.10 -17.71 41.83
N VAL A 57 4.40 -17.86 42.13
CA VAL A 57 5.47 -16.97 41.65
C VAL A 57 5.63 -17.09 40.14
N LEU A 58 5.54 -18.32 39.61
CA LEU A 58 5.64 -18.58 38.18
C LEU A 58 4.45 -17.98 37.42
N ILE A 59 3.23 -18.13 37.93
CA ILE A 59 2.02 -17.50 37.36
C ILE A 59 2.16 -15.98 37.32
N GLU A 60 2.63 -15.38 38.41
CA GLU A 60 2.84 -13.92 38.46
C GLU A 60 3.93 -13.47 37.46
N ALA A 61 5.03 -14.22 37.33
CA ALA A 61 6.06 -13.94 36.34
C ALA A 61 5.51 -14.01 34.90
N ILE A 62 4.70 -15.01 34.59
CA ILE A 62 4.02 -15.16 33.28
C ILE A 62 3.10 -13.96 33.04
N PHE A 63 2.34 -13.54 34.05
CA PHE A 63 1.44 -12.39 33.95
C PHE A 63 2.20 -11.11 33.63
N GLN A 64 3.30 -10.81 34.36
CA GLN A 64 4.13 -9.63 34.11
C GLN A 64 4.79 -9.66 32.71
N LEU A 65 5.27 -10.82 32.27
CA LEU A 65 5.81 -11.00 30.91
C LEU A 65 4.75 -10.78 29.84
N LEU A 66 3.53 -11.29 30.06
CA LEU A 66 2.43 -11.12 29.14
C LEU A 66 1.99 -9.65 29.06
N GLU A 67 1.86 -8.97 30.20
CA GLU A 67 1.54 -7.55 30.25
C GLU A 67 2.58 -6.70 29.50
N ALA A 68 3.86 -6.99 29.70
CA ALA A 68 4.95 -6.32 29.00
C ALA A 68 4.90 -6.51 27.48
N LEU A 69 4.55 -7.72 27.01
CA LEU A 69 4.41 -8.03 25.59
C LEU A 69 3.13 -7.46 24.98
N GLU A 70 2.00 -7.46 25.69
CA GLU A 70 0.75 -6.83 25.22
C GLU A 70 0.88 -5.29 25.12
N GLN A 71 1.75 -4.68 25.92
CA GLN A 71 2.10 -3.26 25.78
C GLN A 71 3.08 -2.99 24.63
N ASN A 72 4.04 -3.90 24.41
CA ASN A 72 5.02 -3.79 23.35
C ASN A 72 5.48 -5.19 22.92
N PHE A 73 4.99 -5.65 21.76
CA PHE A 73 5.32 -6.96 21.21
C PHE A 73 6.83 -7.16 20.95
N SER A 74 7.59 -6.08 20.77
CA SER A 74 9.05 -6.09 20.58
C SER A 74 9.83 -5.82 21.87
N ASN A 75 9.26 -6.07 23.05
CA ASN A 75 9.93 -5.81 24.33
C ASN A 75 11.21 -6.68 24.49
N ALA A 76 12.37 -6.03 24.30
CA ALA A 76 13.66 -6.70 24.32
C ALA A 76 14.02 -7.29 25.70
N ASP A 77 13.59 -6.66 26.79
CA ASP A 77 13.88 -7.10 28.16
C ASP A 77 13.09 -8.37 28.49
N ALA A 78 11.82 -8.45 28.07
CA ALA A 78 11.00 -9.64 28.19
C ALA A 78 11.62 -10.83 27.46
N TYR A 79 12.01 -10.66 26.19
CA TYR A 79 12.66 -11.74 25.44
C TYR A 79 14.02 -12.12 26.01
N ALA A 80 14.80 -11.15 26.50
CA ALA A 80 16.07 -11.41 27.14
C ALA A 80 15.89 -12.24 28.42
N LEU A 81 14.90 -11.92 29.25
CA LEU A 81 14.59 -12.65 30.48
C LEU A 81 14.12 -14.08 30.17
N ILE A 82 13.19 -14.25 29.22
CA ILE A 82 12.70 -15.57 28.79
C ILE A 82 13.87 -16.45 28.30
N SER A 83 14.79 -15.89 27.53
CA SER A 83 15.94 -16.64 27.00
C SER A 83 16.95 -17.12 28.06
N ARG A 84 16.90 -16.53 29.27
CA ARG A 84 17.74 -16.92 30.42
C ARG A 84 17.09 -17.95 31.34
N LEU A 85 15.82 -18.28 31.13
CA LEU A 85 15.15 -19.33 31.90
C LEU A 85 15.81 -20.69 31.61
N ASP A 86 15.91 -21.52 32.65
CA ASP A 86 16.24 -22.93 32.46
C ASP A 86 15.09 -23.65 31.75
N ALA A 87 15.43 -24.73 31.04
CA ALA A 87 14.49 -25.41 30.14
C ALA A 87 13.25 -25.96 30.87
N GLU A 88 13.40 -26.36 32.14
CA GLU A 88 12.33 -26.90 32.95
C GLU A 88 11.34 -25.80 33.36
N THR A 89 11.85 -24.67 33.86
CA THR A 89 11.04 -23.49 34.19
C THR A 89 10.31 -22.94 32.96
N ALA A 90 10.98 -22.91 31.80
CA ALA A 90 10.37 -22.47 30.54
C ALA A 90 9.25 -23.41 30.07
N GLU A 91 9.45 -24.73 30.16
CA GLU A 91 8.43 -25.72 29.80
C GLU A 91 7.22 -25.65 30.73
N GLU A 92 7.43 -25.54 32.03
CA GLU A 92 6.34 -25.41 33.00
C GLU A 92 5.56 -24.11 32.77
N SER A 93 6.25 -23.00 32.48
CA SER A 93 5.59 -21.74 32.13
C SER A 93 4.73 -21.87 30.87
N ALA A 94 5.24 -22.53 29.83
CA ALA A 94 4.48 -22.78 28.60
C ALA A 94 3.25 -23.67 28.86
N ASN A 95 3.36 -24.66 29.73
CA ASN A 95 2.26 -25.54 30.10
C ASN A 95 1.17 -24.81 30.88
N LEU A 96 1.54 -23.97 31.85
CA LEU A 96 0.60 -23.12 32.58
C LEU A 96 -0.15 -22.18 31.64
N LEU A 97 0.56 -21.56 30.69
CA LEU A 97 -0.05 -20.68 29.70
C LEU A 97 -1.02 -21.42 28.78
N ARG A 98 -0.67 -22.64 28.34
CA ARG A 98 -1.58 -23.51 27.57
C ARG A 98 -2.80 -23.92 28.38
N LEU A 99 -2.63 -24.32 29.64
CA LEU A 99 -3.73 -24.74 30.50
C LEU A 99 -4.70 -23.60 30.78
N ALA A 100 -4.19 -22.37 30.98
CA ALA A 100 -4.99 -21.19 31.22
C ALA A 100 -5.88 -20.81 30.02
N ASN A 101 -5.38 -21.01 28.80
CA ASN A 101 -6.12 -20.68 27.57
C ASN A 101 -6.96 -21.86 27.05
N PHE A 102 -6.51 -23.10 27.31
CA PHE A 102 -7.11 -24.32 26.77
C PHE A 102 -7.25 -25.39 27.87
N PRO A 103 -8.15 -25.18 28.85
CA PRO A 103 -8.32 -26.11 29.98
C PRO A 103 -8.74 -27.52 29.56
N ASP A 104 -9.47 -27.65 28.44
CA ASP A 104 -9.91 -28.93 27.89
C ASP A 104 -8.93 -29.51 26.85
N GLY A 105 -7.79 -28.84 26.59
CA GLY A 105 -6.76 -29.26 25.64
C GLY A 105 -7.13 -29.12 24.15
N ALA A 106 -8.33 -28.59 23.82
CA ALA A 106 -8.85 -28.48 22.46
C ALA A 106 -8.81 -27.04 21.91
N GLY A 107 -7.64 -26.41 21.92
CA GLY A 107 -7.44 -25.01 21.52
C GLY A 107 -6.93 -24.81 20.10
N HIS A 108 -7.35 -23.74 19.43
CA HIS A 108 -6.75 -23.30 18.19
C HIS A 108 -5.89 -22.04 18.40
N ILE A 109 -4.78 -21.93 17.65
CA ILE A 109 -3.87 -20.77 17.73
C ILE A 109 -4.59 -19.43 17.47
N MET A 110 -5.66 -19.47 16.68
CA MET A 110 -6.46 -18.28 16.33
C MET A 110 -7.24 -17.70 17.50
N ASP A 111 -7.39 -18.46 18.57
CA ASP A 111 -8.14 -18.04 19.76
C ASP A 111 -7.25 -17.33 20.78
N LEU A 112 -5.92 -17.34 20.57
CA LEU A 112 -4.95 -16.68 21.45
C LEU A 112 -4.78 -15.21 21.10
N ALA A 113 -4.68 -14.38 22.14
CA ALA A 113 -4.19 -13.01 22.00
C ALA A 113 -2.74 -12.97 21.49
N ASP A 114 -2.38 -11.89 20.82
CA ASP A 114 -1.10 -11.74 20.12
C ASP A 114 0.10 -11.82 21.06
N GLY A 115 0.04 -11.17 22.23
CA GLY A 115 1.11 -11.28 23.25
C GLY A 115 1.23 -12.70 23.80
N THR A 116 0.12 -13.43 23.91
CA THR A 116 0.12 -14.84 24.36
C THR A 116 0.80 -15.76 23.35
N VAL A 117 0.59 -15.53 22.05
CA VAL A 117 1.28 -16.25 20.98
C VAL A 117 2.79 -16.03 21.08
N LEU A 118 3.23 -14.77 21.18
CA LEU A 118 4.65 -14.43 21.25
C LEU A 118 5.32 -15.00 22.49
N LEU A 119 4.66 -14.92 23.65
CA LEU A 119 5.16 -15.48 24.90
C LEU A 119 5.27 -17.00 24.84
N LEU A 120 4.25 -17.69 24.33
CA LEU A 120 4.25 -19.14 24.20
C LEU A 120 5.35 -19.62 23.26
N ALA A 121 5.58 -18.92 22.15
CA ALA A 121 6.66 -19.21 21.22
C ALA A 121 8.04 -19.05 21.88
N ALA A 122 8.27 -17.93 22.58
CA ALA A 122 9.53 -17.65 23.26
C ALA A 122 9.83 -18.68 24.36
N LEU A 123 8.83 -19.04 25.17
CA LEU A 123 8.95 -20.08 26.21
C LEU A 123 9.21 -21.47 25.60
N THR A 124 8.51 -21.83 24.52
CA THR A 124 8.73 -23.10 23.79
C THR A 124 10.16 -23.18 23.24
N ALA A 125 10.69 -22.07 22.72
CA ALA A 125 12.07 -22.00 22.29
C ALA A 125 13.07 -22.14 23.45
N ALA A 126 12.81 -21.47 24.58
CA ALA A 126 13.63 -21.52 25.78
C ALA A 126 13.64 -22.92 26.44
N SER A 127 12.56 -23.71 26.29
CA SER A 127 12.53 -25.11 26.72
C SER A 127 13.31 -26.08 25.82
N GLY A 128 13.99 -25.56 24.79
CA GLY A 128 14.81 -26.33 23.86
C GLY A 128 14.09 -26.75 22.58
N ARG A 129 12.82 -26.38 22.40
CA ARG A 129 12.00 -26.73 21.23
C ARG A 129 11.93 -25.60 20.20
N LYS A 130 13.10 -25.10 19.78
CA LYS A 130 13.21 -23.97 18.83
C LYS A 130 12.50 -24.20 17.50
N GLY A 131 12.58 -25.42 16.94
CA GLY A 131 11.90 -25.75 15.69
C GLY A 131 10.37 -25.69 15.80
N ASP A 132 9.82 -26.15 16.92
CA ASP A 132 8.38 -26.06 17.18
C ASP A 132 7.95 -24.60 17.32
N ALA A 133 8.73 -23.78 18.03
CA ALA A 133 8.49 -22.35 18.17
C ALA A 133 8.55 -21.61 16.83
N GLU A 134 9.51 -21.93 15.96
CA GLU A 134 9.62 -21.32 14.64
C GLU A 134 8.41 -21.68 13.75
N GLN A 135 8.05 -22.96 13.68
CA GLN A 135 6.89 -23.41 12.90
C GLN A 135 5.59 -22.77 13.39
N PHE A 136 5.48 -22.62 14.72
CA PHE A 136 4.36 -21.94 15.37
C PHE A 136 4.29 -20.46 14.98
N LEU A 137 5.42 -19.75 15.00
CA LEU A 137 5.52 -18.34 14.60
C LEU A 137 5.21 -18.12 13.12
N VAL A 138 5.70 -18.99 12.24
CA VAL A 138 5.37 -18.95 10.80
C VAL A 138 3.87 -19.09 10.58
N THR A 139 3.22 -20.00 11.31
CA THR A 139 1.76 -20.20 11.20
C THR A 139 1.00 -18.98 11.74
N ALA A 140 1.44 -18.42 12.86
CA ALA A 140 0.82 -17.23 13.46
C ALA A 140 0.94 -15.99 12.57
N GLY A 141 2.12 -15.75 11.99
CA GLY A 141 2.37 -14.59 11.13
C GLY A 141 1.56 -14.60 9.83
N HIS A 142 1.26 -15.78 9.27
CA HIS A 142 0.42 -15.90 8.08
C HIS A 142 -1.08 -15.78 8.36
N THR A 143 -1.51 -16.03 9.59
CA THR A 143 -2.94 -16.09 9.93
C THR A 143 -3.47 -14.78 10.51
N ARG A 144 -2.58 -13.83 10.84
CA ARG A 144 -2.91 -12.53 11.43
C ARG A 144 -2.40 -11.40 10.54
N THR A 145 -3.22 -10.37 10.36
CA THR A 145 -2.92 -9.26 9.44
C THR A 145 -2.31 -8.03 10.12
N ALA A 146 -2.42 -7.93 11.45
CA ALA A 146 -1.94 -6.79 12.22
C ALA A 146 -0.44 -6.56 12.00
N LYS A 147 -0.10 -5.35 11.52
CA LYS A 147 1.26 -4.93 11.16
C LYS A 147 2.26 -5.14 12.30
N ASP A 148 1.94 -4.63 13.50
CA ASP A 148 2.86 -4.66 14.65
C ASP A 148 3.12 -6.09 15.13
N PHE A 149 2.10 -6.95 15.08
CA PHE A 149 2.25 -8.35 15.39
C PHE A 149 3.15 -9.08 14.39
N ARG A 150 2.97 -8.87 13.08
CA ARG A 150 3.84 -9.47 12.05
C ARG A 150 5.30 -9.06 12.21
N SER A 151 5.56 -7.78 12.49
CA SER A 151 6.91 -7.30 12.80
C SER A 151 7.51 -8.03 14.00
N ALA A 152 6.77 -8.16 15.09
CA ALA A 152 7.24 -8.84 16.30
C ALA A 152 7.47 -10.34 16.10
N VAL A 153 6.60 -11.01 15.34
CA VAL A 153 6.79 -12.42 14.95
C VAL A 153 8.10 -12.61 14.20
N PHE A 154 8.38 -11.75 13.22
CA PHE A 154 9.61 -11.85 12.44
C PHE A 154 10.84 -11.53 13.30
N GLU A 155 10.78 -10.51 14.15
CA GLU A 155 11.86 -10.18 15.08
C GLU A 155 12.19 -11.36 16.01
N LEU A 156 11.17 -12.00 16.59
CA LEU A 156 11.36 -13.17 17.42
C LEU A 156 11.98 -14.33 16.61
N ARG A 157 11.52 -14.57 15.38
CA ARG A 157 12.14 -15.57 14.48
C ARG A 157 13.62 -15.27 14.24
N CYS A 158 14.00 -14.02 13.99
CA CYS A 158 15.40 -13.63 13.87
C CYS A 158 16.21 -14.01 15.12
N ARG A 159 15.69 -13.73 16.33
CA ARG A 159 16.37 -14.11 17.58
C ARG A 159 16.57 -15.63 17.72
N LEU A 160 15.67 -16.43 17.15
CA LEU A 160 15.72 -17.90 17.23
C LEU A 160 16.70 -18.54 16.22
N MET A 161 16.89 -17.95 15.04
CA MET A 161 17.68 -18.52 13.94
C MET A 161 19.17 -18.61 14.26
N GLY A 162 19.74 -17.61 14.94
CA GLY A 162 21.16 -17.60 15.34
C GLY A 162 22.18 -17.53 14.19
N ASP A 163 21.74 -17.44 12.93
CA ASP A 163 22.59 -17.45 11.74
C ASP A 163 22.13 -16.39 10.72
N ALA A 164 23.06 -15.59 10.20
CA ALA A 164 22.75 -14.48 9.30
C ALA A 164 22.27 -14.95 7.91
N ASP A 165 22.76 -16.09 7.41
CA ASP A 165 22.34 -16.62 6.11
C ASP A 165 20.88 -17.15 6.18
N LEU A 166 20.47 -17.74 7.32
CA LEU A 166 19.07 -18.10 7.58
C LEU A 166 18.14 -16.89 7.65
N VAL A 167 18.60 -15.78 8.26
CA VAL A 167 17.81 -14.53 8.31
C VAL A 167 17.67 -13.92 6.92
N VAL A 168 18.73 -13.95 6.10
CA VAL A 168 18.65 -13.55 4.69
C VAL A 168 17.62 -14.39 3.95
N GLU A 169 17.63 -15.72 4.11
CA GLU A 169 16.63 -16.60 3.49
C GLU A 169 15.21 -16.26 3.95
N ALA A 170 15.01 -16.03 5.24
CA ALA A 170 13.71 -15.62 5.78
C ALA A 170 13.23 -14.29 5.20
N LEU A 171 14.06 -13.24 5.19
CA LEU A 171 13.73 -11.94 4.59
C LEU A 171 13.37 -12.07 3.12
N MET A 172 14.11 -12.91 2.38
CA MET A 172 13.86 -13.17 0.97
C MET A 172 12.50 -13.84 0.74
N ILE A 173 12.10 -14.77 1.61
CA ILE A 173 10.79 -15.43 1.55
C ILE A 173 9.65 -14.43 1.75
N GLU A 174 9.76 -13.53 2.73
CA GLU A 174 8.71 -12.55 3.02
C GLU A 174 8.43 -11.62 1.83
N VAL A 175 9.45 -11.26 1.05
CA VAL A 175 9.31 -10.33 -0.09
C VAL A 175 9.04 -11.02 -1.43
N LEU A 176 8.73 -12.32 -1.44
CA LEU A 176 8.39 -13.05 -2.67
C LEU A 176 7.08 -12.56 -3.30
N ASP A 177 6.18 -11.99 -2.50
CA ASP A 177 4.95 -11.37 -2.97
C ASP A 177 5.18 -10.09 -3.79
N THR A 178 6.42 -9.57 -3.79
CA THR A 178 6.86 -8.36 -4.47
C THR A 178 6.17 -7.06 -4.00
N LEU A 179 5.51 -7.12 -2.84
CA LEU A 179 4.85 -5.98 -2.21
C LEU A 179 5.83 -5.14 -1.40
N ASP A 180 5.36 -3.96 -0.97
CA ASP A 180 6.09 -3.18 0.00
C ASP A 180 5.85 -3.69 1.42
N HIS A 181 6.89 -3.74 2.25
CA HIS A 181 6.83 -4.31 3.60
C HIS A 181 7.36 -3.32 4.65
N PRO A 182 6.65 -2.22 4.91
CA PRO A 182 7.08 -1.21 5.90
C PRO A 182 7.25 -1.79 7.31
N ASP A 183 6.49 -2.81 7.66
CA ASP A 183 6.66 -3.67 8.84
C ASP A 183 8.04 -4.32 8.92
N LEU A 184 8.57 -4.79 7.78
CA LEU A 184 9.90 -5.39 7.72
C LEU A 184 11.01 -4.33 7.69
N TRP A 185 10.76 -3.15 7.10
CA TRP A 185 11.76 -2.08 7.03
C TRP A 185 12.05 -1.48 8.41
N THR A 186 11.01 -1.25 9.20
CA THR A 186 11.14 -0.64 10.53
C THR A 186 11.90 -1.51 11.52
N MET A 187 11.94 -2.83 11.32
CA MET A 187 12.69 -3.75 12.18
C MET A 187 14.15 -3.98 11.76
N LEU A 188 14.58 -3.50 10.58
CA LEU A 188 15.94 -3.71 10.10
C LEU A 188 17.03 -3.24 11.07
N PRO A 189 16.90 -2.11 11.80
CA PRO A 189 17.87 -1.75 12.84
C PRO A 189 18.03 -2.82 13.92
N THR A 190 16.93 -3.47 14.34
CA THR A 190 16.97 -4.57 15.30
C THR A 190 17.66 -5.80 14.70
N VAL A 191 17.34 -6.14 13.46
CA VAL A 191 17.99 -7.25 12.74
C VAL A 191 19.50 -7.01 12.62
N LEU A 192 19.93 -5.79 12.29
CA LEU A 192 21.34 -5.41 12.19
C LEU A 192 22.08 -5.49 13.54
N ASN A 193 21.40 -5.16 14.65
CA ASN A 193 21.98 -5.32 15.98
C ASN A 193 22.21 -6.79 16.34
N LEU A 194 21.31 -7.68 15.92
CA LEU A 194 21.47 -9.13 16.09
C LEU A 194 22.51 -9.72 15.12
N TYR A 195 22.59 -9.18 13.90
CA TYR A 195 23.40 -9.69 12.80
C TYR A 195 24.18 -8.57 12.10
N PRO A 196 25.30 -8.10 12.67
CA PRO A 196 26.08 -6.99 12.10
C PRO A 196 26.66 -7.29 10.71
N ASP A 197 26.78 -8.57 10.33
CA ASP A 197 27.33 -9.05 9.06
C ASP A 197 26.27 -9.40 8.00
N ILE A 198 25.00 -9.06 8.23
CA ILE A 198 23.88 -9.40 7.33
C ILE A 198 24.04 -8.79 5.92
N VAL A 199 24.67 -7.62 5.80
CA VAL A 199 24.94 -7.00 4.50
C VAL A 199 25.90 -7.86 3.68
N GLN A 200 26.94 -8.42 4.32
CA GLN A 200 27.88 -9.34 3.70
C GLN A 200 27.22 -10.68 3.36
N ALA A 201 26.27 -11.14 4.17
CA ALA A 201 25.46 -12.33 3.87
C ALA A 201 24.65 -12.14 2.58
N PHE A 202 24.00 -10.98 2.41
CA PHE A 202 23.36 -10.64 1.13
C PHE A 202 24.33 -10.59 -0.04
N ASP A 203 25.51 -9.97 0.13
CA ASP A 203 26.51 -9.88 -0.93
C ASP A 203 26.94 -11.29 -1.42
N ARG A 204 27.16 -12.24 -0.50
CA ARG A 204 27.43 -13.66 -0.85
C ARG A 204 26.27 -14.31 -1.61
N ARG A 205 25.02 -14.04 -1.21
CA ARG A 205 23.84 -14.66 -1.83
C ARG A 205 23.60 -14.14 -3.26
N ILE A 206 23.79 -12.85 -3.48
CA ILE A 206 23.62 -12.18 -4.79
C ILE A 206 24.57 -12.74 -5.86
N GLU A 207 25.74 -13.24 -5.45
CA GLU A 207 26.71 -13.87 -6.36
C GLU A 207 26.27 -15.27 -6.82
N ILE A 208 25.48 -15.97 -6.00
CA ILE A 208 25.15 -17.39 -6.20
C ILE A 208 23.75 -17.57 -6.83
N GLU A 209 22.78 -16.71 -6.50
CA GLU A 209 21.39 -16.88 -6.91
C GLU A 209 20.91 -15.91 -8.00
N LEU A 210 20.59 -16.44 -9.17
CA LEU A 210 20.10 -15.63 -10.30
C LEU A 210 18.60 -15.27 -10.18
N LEU A 211 17.78 -16.16 -9.63
CA LEU A 211 16.31 -16.08 -9.67
C LEU A 211 15.71 -14.97 -8.79
N PHE A 212 16.39 -14.57 -7.72
CA PHE A 212 15.91 -13.55 -6.77
C PHE A 212 16.89 -12.40 -6.58
N LYS A 213 17.76 -12.20 -7.58
CA LYS A 213 18.81 -11.19 -7.53
C LYS A 213 18.26 -9.77 -7.34
N LEU A 214 17.03 -9.52 -7.77
CA LEU A 214 16.37 -8.22 -7.61
C LEU A 214 15.99 -7.97 -6.14
N GLN A 215 15.23 -8.88 -5.53
CA GLN A 215 14.80 -8.80 -4.13
C GLN A 215 16.00 -8.74 -3.20
N ALA A 216 17.01 -9.60 -3.42
CA ALA A 216 18.23 -9.61 -2.62
C ALA A 216 18.97 -8.27 -2.69
N ARG A 217 19.05 -7.65 -3.87
CA ARG A 217 19.65 -6.32 -4.01
C ARG A 217 18.84 -5.24 -3.29
N ILE A 218 17.52 -5.27 -3.36
CA ILE A 218 16.66 -4.30 -2.67
C ILE A 218 16.85 -4.41 -1.15
N LEU A 219 16.76 -5.63 -0.61
CA LEU A 219 16.97 -5.90 0.82
C LEU A 219 18.37 -5.51 1.28
N ARG A 220 19.39 -5.80 0.48
CA ARG A 220 20.78 -5.40 0.75
C ARG A 220 20.93 -3.90 0.88
N GLU A 221 20.31 -3.11 0.00
CA GLU A 221 20.36 -1.64 0.09
C GLU A 221 19.55 -1.10 1.27
N LEU A 222 18.43 -1.74 1.64
CA LEU A 222 17.69 -1.39 2.85
C LEU A 222 18.51 -1.65 4.12
N CYS A 223 19.21 -2.78 4.21
CA CYS A 223 20.14 -3.05 5.31
C CYS A 223 21.31 -2.04 5.31
N LEU A 224 21.84 -1.67 4.14
CA LEU A 224 22.86 -0.63 4.05
C LEU A 224 22.34 0.71 4.61
N ALA A 225 21.13 1.11 4.22
CA ALA A 225 20.52 2.34 4.72
C ALA A 225 20.31 2.31 6.23
N ALA A 226 19.75 1.22 6.76
CA ALA A 226 19.52 1.02 8.18
C ALA A 226 20.84 0.95 9.00
N SER A 227 21.96 0.56 8.37
CA SER A 227 23.30 0.60 8.98
C SER A 227 23.96 1.99 9.00
N GLY A 228 23.22 3.06 8.65
CA GLY A 228 23.69 4.44 8.70
C GLY A 228 24.23 5.00 7.38
N HIS A 229 23.98 4.34 6.25
CA HIS A 229 24.44 4.78 4.92
C HIS A 229 23.29 5.02 3.91
N PRO A 230 22.24 5.78 4.27
CA PRO A 230 21.04 5.89 3.44
C PRO A 230 21.25 6.62 2.11
N GLU A 231 22.14 7.62 2.04
CA GLU A 231 22.45 8.31 0.77
C GLU A 231 23.14 7.39 -0.24
N GLU A 232 24.05 6.53 0.23
CA GLU A 232 24.72 5.55 -0.62
C GLU A 232 23.74 4.49 -1.12
N ALA A 233 22.90 3.98 -0.21
CA ALA A 233 21.83 3.04 -0.54
C ALA A 233 20.87 3.63 -1.59
N LEU A 234 20.45 4.89 -1.42
CA LEU A 234 19.58 5.60 -2.36
C LEU A 234 20.18 5.62 -3.77
N LYS A 235 21.45 6.00 -3.89
CA LYS A 235 22.16 6.06 -5.18
C LYS A 235 22.22 4.69 -5.87
N ARG A 236 22.32 3.59 -5.11
CA ARG A 236 22.42 2.22 -5.64
C ARG A 236 21.07 1.64 -6.04
N ILE A 237 20.00 1.99 -5.31
CA ILE A 237 18.64 1.48 -5.57
C ILE A 237 17.90 2.30 -6.65
N GLU A 238 18.23 3.57 -6.86
CA GLU A 238 17.56 4.43 -7.87
C GLU A 238 17.49 3.80 -9.27
N PRO A 239 18.59 3.26 -9.86
CA PRO A 239 18.51 2.58 -11.15
C PRO A 239 17.58 1.35 -11.14
N ILE A 240 17.49 0.65 -10.00
CA ILE A 240 16.61 -0.51 -9.83
C ILE A 240 15.16 -0.05 -9.87
N ALA A 241 14.81 0.98 -9.10
CA ALA A 241 13.45 1.50 -9.06
C ALA A 241 13.03 2.17 -10.39
N ILE A 242 13.95 2.80 -11.12
CA ILE A 242 13.65 3.38 -12.45
C ILE A 242 13.27 2.26 -13.43
N THR A 243 14.04 1.17 -13.45
CA THR A 243 13.79 0.03 -14.35
C THR A 243 12.60 -0.82 -13.91
N ASN A 244 12.22 -0.76 -12.63
CA ASN A 244 11.08 -1.46 -12.03
C ASN A 244 10.08 -0.45 -11.45
N SER A 245 9.71 0.57 -12.24
CA SER A 245 8.90 1.71 -11.79
C SER A 245 7.50 1.37 -11.26
N LEU A 246 6.99 0.18 -11.60
CA LEU A 246 5.69 -0.31 -11.12
C LEU A 246 5.80 -1.22 -9.88
N LEU A 247 6.99 -1.75 -9.59
CA LEU A 247 7.21 -2.74 -8.52
C LEU A 247 7.10 -2.09 -7.15
N THR A 248 6.05 -2.40 -6.39
CA THR A 248 5.78 -1.79 -5.07
C THR A 248 6.91 -2.04 -4.08
N LEU A 249 7.52 -3.23 -4.06
CA LEU A 249 8.72 -3.52 -3.26
C LEU A 249 9.84 -2.49 -3.48
N ALA A 250 10.18 -2.19 -4.74
CA ALA A 250 11.27 -1.25 -5.06
C ALA A 250 10.89 0.19 -4.74
N GLN A 251 9.65 0.59 -5.01
CA GLN A 251 9.18 1.96 -4.76
C GLN A 251 9.02 2.22 -3.25
N GLY A 252 8.55 1.22 -2.50
CA GLY A 252 8.47 1.25 -1.04
C GLY A 252 9.83 1.29 -0.36
N ALA A 253 10.80 0.51 -0.86
CA ALA A 253 12.17 0.58 -0.38
C ALA A 253 12.79 1.97 -0.57
N ILE A 254 12.61 2.60 -1.73
CA ILE A 254 13.05 3.99 -1.94
C ILE A 254 12.35 4.96 -0.99
N PHE A 255 11.04 4.80 -0.82
CA PHE A 255 10.26 5.64 0.09
C PHE A 255 10.81 5.57 1.52
N HIS A 256 11.11 4.37 2.00
CA HIS A 256 11.71 4.16 3.32
C HIS A 256 13.15 4.71 3.41
N ILE A 257 14.01 4.46 2.42
CA ILE A 257 15.38 5.01 2.44
C ILE A 257 15.35 6.54 2.48
N ARG A 258 14.43 7.17 1.74
CA ARG A 258 14.26 8.63 1.78
C ARG A 258 13.75 9.13 3.13
N SER A 259 12.90 8.36 3.82
CA SER A 259 12.47 8.71 5.18
C SER A 259 13.62 8.66 6.18
N LEU A 260 14.65 7.85 5.96
CA LEU A 260 15.86 7.84 6.78
C LEU A 260 16.76 9.07 6.51
N ILE A 261 16.73 9.61 5.30
CA ILE A 261 17.50 10.82 4.92
C ILE A 261 16.82 12.09 5.46
N ASP A 262 15.49 12.16 5.36
CA ASP A 262 14.69 13.31 5.76
C ASP A 262 13.54 12.90 6.70
N PRO A 263 13.87 12.50 7.95
CA PRO A 263 12.89 11.95 8.90
C PRO A 263 11.86 12.96 9.41
N ALA A 264 12.13 14.26 9.25
CA ALA A 264 11.21 15.32 9.67
C ALA A 264 10.09 15.58 8.64
N ASN A 265 10.19 15.00 7.44
CA ASN A 265 9.25 15.26 6.36
C ASN A 265 7.97 14.42 6.52
N PRO A 266 6.81 15.07 6.70
CA PRO A 266 5.56 14.38 7.02
C PRO A 266 5.01 13.54 5.85
N VAL A 267 5.59 13.65 4.64
CA VAL A 267 5.22 12.80 3.51
C VAL A 267 5.51 11.33 3.76
N TYR A 268 6.50 11.03 4.62
CA TYR A 268 6.94 9.66 4.90
C TYR A 268 6.18 8.97 6.04
N ASP A 269 5.35 9.71 6.78
CA ASP A 269 4.50 9.14 7.82
C ASP A 269 3.06 8.95 7.32
N LEU A 270 2.73 7.68 7.07
CA LEU A 270 1.40 7.25 6.61
C LEU A 270 0.55 6.61 7.71
N SER A 271 1.05 6.54 8.95
CA SER A 271 0.42 5.79 10.05
C SER A 271 -1.02 6.26 10.36
N ASP A 272 -1.24 7.58 10.36
CA ASP A 272 -2.54 8.22 10.57
C ASP A 272 -3.22 8.64 9.26
N ARG A 273 -2.67 8.30 8.09
CA ARG A 273 -3.23 8.71 6.80
C ARG A 273 -4.31 7.75 6.32
N PHE A 274 -5.29 8.26 5.56
CA PHE A 274 -6.36 7.45 5.00
C PHE A 274 -6.60 7.78 3.52
N CYS A 275 -6.87 6.75 2.71
CA CYS A 275 -7.22 6.89 1.31
C CYS A 275 -8.61 6.27 1.04
N GLU A 276 -9.57 7.09 0.64
CA GLU A 276 -10.94 6.65 0.36
C GLU A 276 -11.06 5.87 -0.97
N ILE A 277 -10.09 6.00 -1.87
CA ILE A 277 -10.16 5.47 -3.24
C ILE A 277 -10.47 3.96 -3.29
N PRO A 278 -9.78 3.08 -2.53
CA PRO A 278 -10.08 1.65 -2.58
C PRO A 278 -11.46 1.24 -2.05
N PHE A 279 -12.14 2.15 -1.37
CA PHE A 279 -13.49 1.97 -0.82
C PHE A 279 -14.57 2.54 -1.74
N GLU A 280 -14.19 3.37 -2.72
CA GLU A 280 -15.14 4.08 -3.58
C GLU A 280 -14.98 3.81 -5.07
N VAL A 281 -13.81 3.35 -5.52
CA VAL A 281 -13.45 3.34 -6.94
C VAL A 281 -13.20 1.91 -7.44
N LEU A 282 -13.78 1.58 -8.59
CA LEU A 282 -13.42 0.39 -9.36
C LEU A 282 -12.97 0.77 -10.78
N ASP A 283 -11.73 0.46 -11.11
CA ASP A 283 -11.14 0.58 -12.45
C ASP A 283 -11.33 -0.73 -13.22
N VAL A 284 -12.00 -0.68 -14.37
CA VAL A 284 -12.36 -1.85 -15.19
C VAL A 284 -11.54 -1.86 -16.46
N LEU A 285 -10.57 -2.77 -16.55
CA LEU A 285 -9.72 -2.98 -17.71
C LEU A 285 -10.18 -4.25 -18.47
N ASP A 286 -9.56 -4.50 -19.62
CA ASP A 286 -9.79 -5.72 -20.38
C ASP A 286 -9.16 -6.92 -19.66
N GLY A 287 -9.98 -7.74 -19.01
CA GLY A 287 -9.55 -8.95 -18.30
C GLY A 287 -9.06 -8.75 -16.86
N THR A 288 -8.98 -7.51 -16.36
CA THR A 288 -8.59 -7.22 -14.97
C THR A 288 -9.38 -6.04 -14.41
N SER A 289 -9.48 -5.95 -13.10
CA SER A 289 -10.16 -4.86 -12.38
C SER A 289 -9.33 -4.46 -11.17
N HIS A 290 -9.36 -3.19 -10.79
CA HIS A 290 -8.46 -2.63 -9.77
C HIS A 290 -9.22 -1.66 -8.86
N LEU A 291 -8.85 -1.57 -7.58
CA LEU A 291 -9.46 -0.61 -6.63
C LEU A 291 -8.86 0.80 -6.71
N CYS A 292 -7.91 1.00 -7.62
CA CYS A 292 -7.24 2.25 -7.90
C CYS A 292 -6.69 2.18 -9.33
N CYS A 293 -6.00 3.23 -9.78
CA CYS A 293 -5.28 3.17 -11.05
C CYS A 293 -4.33 1.97 -11.06
N SER A 294 -4.38 1.15 -12.11
CA SER A 294 -3.57 -0.07 -12.26
C SER A 294 -2.05 0.18 -12.29
N ASN A 295 -1.62 1.45 -12.38
CA ASN A 295 -0.21 1.83 -12.25
C ASN A 295 0.24 2.08 -10.81
N TRP A 296 -0.70 2.43 -9.94
CA TRP A 296 -0.44 2.75 -8.54
C TRP A 296 -0.75 1.58 -7.63
N VAL A 297 -1.71 0.73 -8.02
CA VAL A 297 -2.03 -0.53 -7.36
C VAL A 297 -2.03 -1.61 -8.42
N LEU A 298 -1.02 -2.48 -8.40
CA LEU A 298 -0.80 -3.49 -9.43
C LEU A 298 -1.73 -4.71 -9.34
N PRO A 299 -2.04 -5.26 -8.14
CA PRO A 299 -2.83 -6.48 -8.08
C PRO A 299 -4.27 -6.26 -8.56
N SER A 300 -4.68 -7.13 -9.48
CA SER A 300 -6.07 -7.20 -9.93
C SER A 300 -6.95 -7.78 -8.83
N VAL A 301 -8.11 -7.18 -8.61
CA VAL A 301 -9.16 -7.69 -7.71
C VAL A 301 -10.16 -8.61 -8.40
N GLY A 302 -10.00 -8.85 -9.71
CA GLY A 302 -10.79 -9.83 -10.45
C GLY A 302 -11.02 -9.45 -11.91
N ASN A 303 -11.87 -10.20 -12.59
CA ASN A 303 -12.21 -10.01 -14.00
C ASN A 303 -13.73 -9.95 -14.19
N LEU A 304 -14.27 -8.76 -14.47
CA LEU A 304 -15.71 -8.56 -14.71
C LEU A 304 -16.25 -9.25 -15.96
N ALA A 305 -15.39 -9.75 -16.87
CA ALA A 305 -15.85 -10.56 -18.00
C ALA A 305 -16.20 -12.01 -17.59
N GLU A 306 -15.79 -12.43 -16.40
CA GLU A 306 -15.88 -13.82 -15.91
C GLU A 306 -16.59 -13.94 -14.55
N GLN A 307 -16.61 -12.86 -13.77
CA GLN A 307 -17.09 -12.85 -12.39
C GLN A 307 -18.17 -11.78 -12.19
N HIS A 308 -19.09 -12.01 -11.23
CA HIS A 308 -20.04 -10.99 -10.80
C HIS A 308 -19.31 -9.81 -10.17
N TRP A 309 -19.85 -8.60 -10.34
CA TRP A 309 -19.17 -7.39 -9.91
C TRP A 309 -19.02 -7.31 -8.39
N GLU A 310 -19.96 -7.88 -7.63
CA GLU A 310 -19.91 -7.95 -6.17
C GLU A 310 -18.72 -8.79 -5.66
N ASP A 311 -18.42 -9.90 -6.36
CA ASP A 311 -17.31 -10.79 -6.03
C ASP A 311 -15.97 -10.15 -6.36
N VAL A 312 -15.90 -9.39 -7.46
CA VAL A 312 -14.70 -8.60 -7.82
C VAL A 312 -14.51 -7.43 -6.84
N TRP A 313 -15.59 -6.77 -6.43
CA TRP A 313 -15.56 -5.62 -5.52
C TRP A 313 -15.16 -5.98 -4.09
N ASN A 314 -15.38 -7.22 -3.67
CA ASN A 314 -15.07 -7.74 -2.34
C ASN A 314 -14.27 -9.06 -2.41
N SER A 315 -13.38 -9.20 -3.39
CA SER A 315 -12.44 -10.33 -3.45
C SER A 315 -11.43 -10.26 -2.32
N ASP A 316 -10.75 -11.37 -2.01
CA ASP A 316 -9.75 -11.39 -0.94
C ASP A 316 -8.67 -10.31 -1.13
N VAL A 317 -8.19 -10.14 -2.37
CA VAL A 317 -7.24 -9.07 -2.73
C VAL A 317 -7.83 -7.67 -2.48
N ALA A 318 -9.12 -7.47 -2.74
CA ALA A 318 -9.79 -6.20 -2.44
C ALA A 318 -9.85 -5.91 -0.94
N LEU A 319 -10.08 -6.94 -0.12
CA LEU A 319 -10.08 -6.84 1.33
C LEU A 319 -8.67 -6.50 1.84
N ASP A 320 -7.64 -7.19 1.35
CA ASP A 320 -6.24 -6.95 1.74
C ASP A 320 -5.75 -5.54 1.37
N ILE A 321 -6.15 -5.03 0.19
CA ILE A 321 -5.82 -3.66 -0.21
C ILE A 321 -6.43 -2.65 0.77
N ARG A 322 -7.70 -2.82 1.15
CA ARG A 322 -8.39 -1.93 2.10
C ARG A 322 -7.81 -2.05 3.51
N ASP A 323 -7.47 -3.26 3.94
CA ASP A 323 -6.78 -3.52 5.21
C ASP A 323 -5.46 -2.74 5.26
N SER A 324 -4.69 -2.74 4.16
CA SER A 324 -3.43 -1.99 4.08
C SER A 324 -3.57 -0.47 4.17
N ILE A 325 -4.76 0.08 3.91
CA ILE A 325 -5.03 1.51 4.13
C ILE A 325 -5.33 1.76 5.61
N LEU A 326 -6.09 0.85 6.23
CA LEU A 326 -6.47 0.93 7.64
C LEU A 326 -5.26 0.73 8.56
N ASP A 327 -4.36 -0.20 8.26
CA ASP A 327 -3.15 -0.46 9.05
C ASP A 327 -2.02 0.57 8.81
N GLY A 328 -2.20 1.49 7.86
CA GLY A 328 -1.23 2.54 7.51
C GLY A 328 0.01 2.03 6.76
N SER A 329 0.04 0.78 6.32
CA SER A 329 1.17 0.21 5.56
C SER A 329 1.16 0.65 4.10
N PHE A 330 -0.01 0.83 3.49
CA PHE A 330 -0.19 1.11 2.06
C PHE A 330 0.64 0.16 1.19
N ARG A 331 0.80 -1.12 1.57
CA ARG A 331 1.75 -2.07 0.96
C ARG A 331 1.50 -2.36 -0.52
N TYR A 332 0.25 -2.22 -0.94
CA TYR A 332 -0.17 -2.38 -2.33
C TYR A 332 0.01 -1.12 -3.18
N CYS A 333 0.33 0.03 -2.55
CA CYS A 333 0.44 1.31 -3.23
C CYS A 333 1.88 1.57 -3.69
N ASN A 334 2.01 2.07 -4.92
CA ASN A 334 3.24 2.66 -5.41
C ASN A 334 3.44 4.05 -4.78
N LYS A 335 4.14 4.09 -3.64
CA LYS A 335 4.31 5.31 -2.82
C LYS A 335 5.03 6.46 -3.52
N ILE A 336 5.84 6.16 -4.54
CA ILE A 336 6.59 7.17 -5.31
C ILE A 336 5.76 7.75 -6.47
N ALA A 337 4.93 6.93 -7.11
CA ALA A 337 4.12 7.34 -8.26
C ALA A 337 2.72 7.83 -7.88
N CYS A 338 2.21 7.46 -6.71
CA CYS A 338 0.89 7.88 -6.24
C CYS A 338 0.87 9.41 -5.96
N PRO A 339 -0.01 10.18 -6.62
CA PRO A 339 -0.06 11.64 -6.45
C PRO A 339 -0.56 12.06 -5.07
N PHE A 340 -1.40 11.24 -4.43
CA PHE A 340 -1.92 11.55 -3.09
C PHE A 340 -0.87 11.37 -2.00
N ILE A 341 -0.02 10.34 -2.13
CA ILE A 341 1.09 10.10 -1.21
C ILE A 341 2.20 11.11 -1.51
N GLY A 342 2.73 11.13 -2.74
CA GLY A 342 3.87 11.98 -3.11
C GLY A 342 3.57 13.48 -3.06
N GLY A 343 2.30 13.89 -3.16
CA GLY A 343 1.85 15.27 -2.99
C GLY A 343 1.38 15.63 -1.58
N HIS A 344 1.49 14.72 -0.60
CA HIS A 344 1.02 14.90 0.77
C HIS A 344 -0.45 15.36 0.86
N GLN A 345 -1.33 14.73 0.07
CA GLN A 345 -2.75 15.09 -0.05
C GLN A 345 -3.69 14.12 0.68
N LEU A 346 -3.15 13.08 1.32
CA LEU A 346 -3.96 12.15 2.10
C LEU A 346 -4.42 12.80 3.41
N PRO A 347 -5.73 12.85 3.67
CA PRO A 347 -6.26 13.31 4.95
C PRO A 347 -5.87 12.36 6.07
N SER A 348 -5.97 12.83 7.31
CA SER A 348 -5.88 11.94 8.47
C SER A 348 -7.12 11.04 8.59
N LYS A 349 -6.99 9.92 9.30
CA LYS A 349 -8.10 9.04 9.64
C LYS A 349 -9.19 9.79 10.41
N SER A 350 -8.79 10.63 11.36
CA SER A 350 -9.72 11.44 12.15
C SER A 350 -10.49 12.47 11.29
N GLU A 351 -9.83 13.11 10.32
CA GLU A 351 -10.47 14.02 9.38
C GLU A 351 -11.51 13.31 8.51
N VAL A 352 -11.23 12.08 8.06
CA VAL A 352 -12.16 11.29 7.24
C VAL A 352 -13.33 10.76 8.07
N ALA A 353 -13.07 10.23 9.27
CA ALA A 353 -14.11 9.77 10.21
C ALA A 353 -15.09 10.89 10.61
N ALA A 354 -14.63 12.14 10.63
CA ALA A 354 -15.49 13.30 10.92
C ALA A 354 -16.46 13.64 9.77
N ARG A 355 -16.24 13.15 8.54
CA ARG A 355 -17.07 13.51 7.37
C ARG A 355 -18.44 12.84 7.36
N SER A 356 -18.54 11.61 7.87
CA SER A 356 -19.80 10.86 7.93
C SER A 356 -19.73 9.65 8.87
N ASP A 357 -20.88 9.17 9.33
CA ASP A 357 -20.98 7.93 10.10
C ASP A 357 -20.49 6.71 9.31
N HIS A 358 -20.60 6.73 7.97
CA HIS A 358 -20.10 5.68 7.09
C HIS A 358 -18.57 5.56 7.18
N TRP A 359 -17.87 6.68 7.12
CA TRP A 359 -16.41 6.70 7.22
C TRP A 359 -15.91 6.37 8.62
N ARG A 360 -16.62 6.85 9.64
CA ARG A 360 -16.34 6.50 11.03
C ARG A 360 -16.42 4.99 11.26
N ASP A 361 -17.48 4.35 10.79
CA ASP A 361 -17.65 2.89 10.86
C ASP A 361 -16.51 2.14 10.17
N ILE A 362 -16.10 2.58 8.97
CA ILE A 362 -15.00 1.94 8.24
C ILE A 362 -13.69 1.98 9.04
N ILE A 363 -13.36 3.14 9.60
CA ILE A 363 -12.08 3.37 10.27
C ILE A 363 -12.05 2.76 11.66
N GLU A 364 -13.08 3.00 12.48
CA GLU A 364 -13.09 2.55 13.89
C GLU A 364 -13.30 1.04 14.02
N ASN A 365 -14.01 0.41 13.07
CA ASN A 365 -14.28 -1.03 13.09
C ASN A 365 -13.42 -1.82 12.09
N ASN A 366 -12.39 -1.20 11.48
CA ASN A 366 -11.53 -1.82 10.46
C ASN A 366 -12.33 -2.55 9.35
N LYS A 367 -13.41 -1.94 8.86
CA LYS A 367 -14.33 -2.59 7.92
C LYS A 367 -13.75 -2.59 6.51
N VAL A 368 -13.30 -3.76 6.05
CA VAL A 368 -12.75 -3.97 4.71
C VAL A 368 -13.78 -4.41 3.65
N ARG A 369 -14.90 -5.01 4.08
CA ARG A 369 -15.96 -5.47 3.17
C ARG A 369 -17.03 -4.40 2.98
N MET A 370 -17.35 -4.07 1.72
CA MET A 370 -18.29 -3.03 1.37
C MET A 370 -19.66 -3.60 0.99
N ASP A 371 -20.72 -3.14 1.67
CA ASP A 371 -22.11 -3.58 1.41
C ASP A 371 -22.72 -2.93 0.17
N LYS A 372 -22.16 -1.78 -0.26
CA LYS A 372 -22.60 -1.02 -1.43
C LYS A 372 -21.57 -1.14 -2.54
N GLY A 373 -22.04 -1.00 -3.78
CA GLY A 373 -21.17 -0.92 -4.94
C GLY A 373 -20.31 0.35 -4.96
N PRO A 374 -19.31 0.40 -5.85
CA PRO A 374 -18.38 1.53 -5.94
C PRO A 374 -19.12 2.82 -6.32
N HIS A 375 -18.77 3.90 -5.63
CA HIS A 375 -19.25 5.24 -5.93
C HIS A 375 -18.82 5.72 -7.32
N ARG A 376 -17.59 5.38 -7.72
CA ARG A 376 -17.01 5.71 -9.03
C ARG A 376 -16.55 4.47 -9.77
N VAL A 377 -16.88 4.38 -11.06
CA VAL A 377 -16.38 3.31 -11.93
C VAL A 377 -15.64 3.93 -13.11
N ASN A 378 -14.36 3.57 -13.28
CA ASN A 378 -13.58 3.93 -14.44
C ASN A 378 -13.62 2.81 -15.47
N LEU A 379 -14.13 3.11 -16.67
CA LEU A 379 -14.15 2.17 -17.77
C LEU A 379 -12.90 2.39 -18.61
N ALA A 380 -12.01 1.40 -18.63
CA ALA A 380 -10.72 1.41 -19.32
C ALA A 380 -10.48 0.11 -20.12
N TYR A 381 -11.52 -0.65 -20.43
CA TYR A 381 -11.42 -1.93 -21.15
C TYR A 381 -11.29 -1.79 -22.67
N ASP A 382 -11.73 -0.69 -23.28
CA ASP A 382 -11.66 -0.50 -24.74
C ASP A 382 -10.63 0.58 -25.12
N PRO A 383 -9.42 0.19 -25.55
CA PRO A 383 -8.37 1.14 -25.86
C PRO A 383 -8.57 1.84 -27.22
N THR A 384 -9.71 1.72 -27.92
CA THR A 384 -9.94 2.34 -29.24
C THR A 384 -9.65 3.84 -29.26
N CYS A 385 -8.79 4.27 -30.19
CA CYS A 385 -8.40 5.68 -30.35
C CYS A 385 -7.95 6.00 -31.78
N ASN A 386 -8.32 7.19 -32.24
CA ASN A 386 -7.96 7.74 -33.55
C ASN A 386 -6.55 8.35 -33.61
N LEU A 387 -5.84 8.44 -32.47
CA LEU A 387 -4.46 8.94 -32.35
C LEU A 387 -3.47 7.81 -32.02
N SER A 388 -2.19 8.09 -32.17
CA SER A 388 -1.09 7.20 -31.79
C SER A 388 -0.01 7.95 -30.99
N CYS A 389 -0.42 8.59 -29.89
CA CYS A 389 0.47 9.35 -29.01
C CYS A 389 1.58 8.45 -28.45
N PRO A 390 2.87 8.80 -28.55
CA PRO A 390 3.98 7.90 -28.22
C PRO A 390 4.00 7.45 -26.76
N SER A 391 3.56 8.32 -25.84
CA SER A 391 3.43 8.02 -24.41
C SER A 391 2.32 7.02 -24.09
N CYS A 392 1.38 6.78 -25.01
CA CYS A 392 0.21 5.94 -24.80
C CYS A 392 0.24 4.65 -25.64
N ARG A 393 0.70 4.71 -26.90
CA ARG A 393 0.68 3.57 -27.83
C ARG A 393 1.60 3.75 -29.04
N SER A 394 2.00 2.63 -29.64
CA SER A 394 2.84 2.63 -30.85
C SER A 394 2.05 2.87 -32.14
N LYS A 395 0.76 2.51 -32.19
CA LYS A 395 -0.13 2.65 -33.36
C LYS A 395 -1.55 2.99 -32.95
N LYS A 396 -2.35 3.49 -33.91
CA LYS A 396 -3.80 3.65 -33.72
C LYS A 396 -4.44 2.29 -33.45
N PHE A 397 -5.47 2.26 -32.62
CA PHE A 397 -6.19 1.04 -32.28
C PHE A 397 -7.67 1.23 -32.57
N ALA A 398 -8.28 0.23 -33.19
CA ALA A 398 -9.71 0.13 -33.38
C ALA A 398 -10.11 -1.33 -33.15
N ALA A 399 -11.00 -1.56 -32.20
CA ALA A 399 -11.52 -2.90 -31.92
C ALA A 399 -12.14 -3.51 -33.19
N ASP A 400 -11.80 -4.76 -33.50
CA ASP A 400 -12.39 -5.54 -34.59
C ASP A 400 -13.76 -6.11 -34.19
N ALA A 401 -14.40 -6.92 -35.06
CA ALA A 401 -15.75 -7.42 -34.78
C ALA A 401 -15.82 -8.31 -33.53
N GLU A 402 -14.83 -9.17 -33.34
CA GLU A 402 -14.76 -10.09 -32.21
C GLU A 402 -14.51 -9.34 -30.90
N THR A 403 -13.53 -8.44 -30.90
CA THR A 403 -13.22 -7.59 -29.75
C THR A 403 -14.41 -6.74 -29.34
N ARG A 404 -15.12 -6.13 -30.32
CA ARG A 404 -16.34 -5.36 -30.03
C ARG A 404 -17.44 -6.23 -29.45
N ALA A 405 -17.64 -7.45 -29.93
CA ALA A 405 -18.64 -8.37 -29.38
C ALA A 405 -18.32 -8.76 -27.93
N ARG A 406 -17.03 -8.96 -27.62
CA ARG A 406 -16.57 -9.22 -26.25
C ARG A 406 -16.81 -8.03 -25.31
N TYR A 407 -16.54 -6.80 -25.78
CA TYR A 407 -16.86 -5.59 -25.02
C TYR A 407 -18.36 -5.36 -24.87
N ASP A 408 -19.17 -5.66 -25.90
CA ASP A 408 -20.63 -5.61 -25.79
C ASP A 408 -21.12 -6.60 -24.72
N LYS A 409 -20.61 -7.84 -24.71
CA LYS A 409 -20.93 -8.83 -23.67
C LYS A 409 -20.58 -8.34 -22.27
N LEU A 410 -19.35 -7.85 -22.06
CA LEU A 410 -18.92 -7.26 -20.78
C LEU A 410 -19.85 -6.13 -20.33
N GLN A 411 -20.28 -5.28 -21.26
CA GLN A 411 -21.18 -4.18 -20.95
C GLN A 411 -22.55 -4.66 -20.48
N GLU A 412 -23.14 -5.62 -21.20
CA GLU A 412 -24.46 -6.17 -20.87
C GLU A 412 -24.46 -6.92 -19.53
N GLU A 413 -23.46 -7.77 -19.32
CA GLU A 413 -23.47 -8.72 -18.20
C GLU A 413 -22.94 -8.10 -16.90
N ALA A 414 -21.99 -7.17 -16.96
CA ALA A 414 -21.33 -6.64 -15.76
C ALA A 414 -21.41 -5.12 -15.61
N VAL A 415 -21.08 -4.34 -16.66
CA VAL A 415 -20.98 -2.87 -16.53
C VAL A 415 -22.34 -2.23 -16.28
N LEU A 416 -23.36 -2.57 -17.07
CA LEU A 416 -24.68 -1.93 -16.95
C LEU A 416 -25.38 -2.23 -15.62
N PRO A 417 -25.33 -3.47 -15.07
CA PRO A 417 -25.78 -3.75 -13.71
C PRO A 417 -24.97 -2.97 -12.65
N LEU A 418 -23.64 -3.00 -12.73
CA LEU A 418 -22.75 -2.30 -11.80
C LEU A 418 -23.07 -0.79 -11.73
N LEU A 419 -23.24 -0.15 -12.90
CA LEU A 419 -23.49 1.28 -12.98
C LEU A 419 -24.83 1.73 -12.38
N ARG A 420 -25.75 0.81 -12.05
CA ARG A 420 -26.96 1.15 -11.28
C ARG A 420 -26.66 1.49 -9.81
N GLN A 421 -25.52 1.03 -9.28
CA GLN A 421 -25.05 1.34 -7.93
C GLN A 421 -24.01 2.48 -7.91
N THR A 422 -23.62 2.99 -9.08
CA THR A 422 -22.55 3.97 -9.23
C THR A 422 -23.10 5.39 -9.34
N LYS A 423 -22.38 6.37 -8.79
CA LYS A 423 -22.72 7.79 -8.87
C LYS A 423 -21.92 8.52 -9.95
N LEU A 424 -20.70 8.09 -10.24
CA LEU A 424 -19.85 8.68 -11.27
C LEU A 424 -19.23 7.61 -12.17
N VAL A 425 -19.52 7.63 -13.47
CA VAL A 425 -18.81 6.81 -14.46
C VAL A 425 -17.77 7.64 -15.19
N PHE A 426 -16.54 7.12 -15.27
CA PHE A 426 -15.46 7.70 -16.06
C PHE A 426 -15.34 6.96 -17.40
N VAL A 427 -15.65 7.68 -18.50
CA VAL A 427 -15.57 7.19 -19.89
C VAL A 427 -14.60 8.09 -20.69
N THR A 428 -13.40 7.66 -21.01
CA THR A 428 -12.77 6.37 -20.68
C THR A 428 -11.36 6.61 -20.15
N GLY A 429 -10.93 5.74 -19.24
CA GLY A 429 -9.55 5.69 -18.75
C GLY A 429 -8.56 5.14 -19.78
N SER A 430 -9.04 4.51 -20.86
CA SER A 430 -8.22 4.04 -21.98
C SER A 430 -8.86 4.34 -23.33
N GLY A 431 -8.09 4.83 -24.30
CA GLY A 431 -8.63 5.18 -25.61
C GLY A 431 -9.30 6.56 -25.67
N ASP A 432 -10.29 6.70 -26.56
CA ASP A 432 -11.12 7.90 -26.68
C ASP A 432 -12.60 7.52 -26.81
N PRO A 433 -13.50 8.14 -26.01
CA PRO A 433 -14.91 7.76 -25.92
C PRO A 433 -15.65 8.02 -27.23
N PHE A 434 -15.21 9.02 -27.99
CA PHE A 434 -15.79 9.35 -29.29
C PHE A 434 -15.11 8.58 -30.42
N ALA A 435 -14.01 7.86 -30.22
CA ALA A 435 -13.47 6.95 -31.23
C ALA A 435 -14.11 5.54 -31.13
N SER A 436 -14.40 5.07 -29.91
CA SER A 436 -14.94 3.74 -29.67
C SER A 436 -16.41 3.61 -30.06
N LYS A 437 -16.74 2.60 -30.87
CA LYS A 437 -18.15 2.25 -31.16
C LYS A 437 -18.87 1.70 -29.93
N ASN A 438 -18.19 0.93 -29.10
CA ASN A 438 -18.76 0.35 -27.89
C ASN A 438 -19.08 1.44 -26.85
N PHE A 439 -18.19 2.39 -26.61
CA PHE A 439 -18.47 3.50 -25.68
C PHE A 439 -19.55 4.45 -26.18
N ARG A 440 -19.60 4.74 -27.49
CA ARG A 440 -20.71 5.51 -28.07
C ARG A 440 -22.06 4.86 -27.79
N ARG A 441 -22.18 3.55 -28.03
CA ARG A 441 -23.42 2.80 -27.74
C ARG A 441 -23.74 2.76 -26.25
N LEU A 442 -22.72 2.58 -25.41
CA LEU A 442 -22.91 2.62 -23.95
C LEU A 442 -23.45 3.98 -23.51
N MET A 443 -22.85 5.09 -23.94
CA MET A 443 -23.29 6.44 -23.61
C MET A 443 -24.72 6.75 -24.11
N GLU A 444 -25.12 6.20 -25.26
CA GLU A 444 -26.51 6.29 -25.76
C GLU A 444 -27.51 5.56 -24.84
N ARG A 445 -27.08 4.52 -24.13
CA ARG A 445 -27.93 3.69 -23.24
C ARG A 445 -27.99 4.15 -21.80
N LEU A 446 -27.03 4.94 -21.33
CA LEU A 446 -26.97 5.44 -19.95
C LEU A 446 -27.91 6.64 -19.73
N GLY A 447 -29.19 6.47 -20.10
CA GLY A 447 -30.24 7.47 -19.96
C GLY A 447 -30.66 7.74 -18.51
N PRO A 448 -31.24 8.90 -18.21
CA PRO A 448 -31.63 9.28 -16.85
C PRO A 448 -32.82 8.47 -16.30
N GLU A 449 -33.60 7.80 -17.15
CA GLU A 449 -34.71 6.94 -16.70
C GLU A 449 -34.19 5.69 -15.97
N ASP A 450 -33.15 5.05 -16.50
CA ASP A 450 -32.53 3.87 -15.91
C ASP A 450 -31.42 4.18 -14.90
N TYR A 451 -30.77 5.34 -15.04
CA TYR A 451 -29.58 5.74 -14.28
C TYR A 451 -29.73 7.17 -13.73
N PRO A 452 -30.75 7.47 -12.91
CA PRO A 452 -31.11 8.85 -12.55
C PRO A 452 -29.99 9.59 -11.79
N ASP A 453 -29.23 8.89 -10.94
CA ASP A 453 -28.17 9.49 -10.12
C ASP A 453 -26.78 9.44 -10.78
N LEU A 454 -26.66 8.79 -11.94
CA LEU A 454 -25.37 8.60 -12.59
C LEU A 454 -24.92 9.89 -13.28
N ARG A 455 -23.70 10.32 -12.94
CA ARG A 455 -22.99 11.43 -13.57
C ARG A 455 -21.80 10.91 -14.38
N PHE A 456 -21.31 11.74 -15.29
CA PHE A 456 -20.22 11.38 -16.20
C PHE A 456 -18.96 12.22 -15.95
N GLN A 457 -17.82 11.54 -15.90
CA GLN A 457 -16.52 12.10 -16.21
C GLN A 457 -16.16 11.65 -17.63
N ILE A 458 -15.95 12.59 -18.55
CA ILE A 458 -15.58 12.29 -19.94
C ILE A 458 -14.13 12.73 -20.16
N MET A 459 -13.24 11.81 -20.54
CA MET A 459 -11.89 12.16 -21.00
C MET A 459 -11.80 11.96 -22.50
N THR A 460 -11.33 12.95 -23.23
CA THR A 460 -11.13 12.85 -24.68
C THR A 460 -9.81 13.45 -25.12
N ASN A 461 -9.29 12.95 -26.24
CA ASN A 461 -8.18 13.57 -26.96
C ASN A 461 -8.57 14.86 -27.71
N GLY A 462 -9.85 15.23 -27.68
CA GLY A 462 -10.38 16.46 -28.26
C GLY A 462 -10.68 16.38 -29.75
N MET A 463 -10.11 15.46 -30.53
CA MET A 463 -10.22 15.50 -32.00
C MET A 463 -11.61 15.17 -32.55
N LEU A 464 -12.36 14.33 -31.83
CA LEU A 464 -13.71 13.91 -32.22
C LEU A 464 -14.80 14.61 -31.39
N PHE A 465 -14.41 15.47 -30.45
CA PHE A 465 -15.30 16.26 -29.59
C PHE A 465 -15.91 17.46 -30.32
N THR A 466 -16.55 17.19 -31.45
CA THR A 466 -17.21 18.24 -32.25
C THR A 466 -18.63 18.49 -31.75
N ARG A 467 -19.17 19.69 -31.98
CA ARG A 467 -20.58 20.02 -31.68
C ARG A 467 -21.56 18.99 -32.21
N ARG A 468 -21.39 18.57 -33.48
CA ARG A 468 -22.23 17.54 -34.12
C ARG A 468 -22.16 16.20 -33.39
N GLU A 469 -20.98 15.82 -32.90
CA GLU A 469 -20.83 14.55 -32.18
C GLU A 469 -21.47 14.65 -30.78
N TRP A 470 -21.30 15.77 -30.08
CA TRP A 470 -21.94 16.02 -28.78
C TRP A 470 -23.48 15.98 -28.83
N GLU A 471 -24.08 16.51 -29.90
CA GLU A 471 -25.53 16.50 -30.12
C GLU A 471 -26.12 15.09 -30.26
N ARG A 472 -25.30 14.07 -30.57
CA ARG A 472 -25.74 12.67 -30.67
C ARG A 472 -25.94 12.01 -29.31
N PHE A 473 -25.45 12.61 -28.23
CA PHE A 473 -25.50 12.04 -26.88
C PHE A 473 -26.28 12.94 -25.91
N PRO A 474 -27.59 13.17 -26.15
CA PRO A 474 -28.40 14.02 -25.27
C PRO A 474 -28.47 13.51 -23.82
N ALA A 475 -28.28 12.20 -23.61
CA ALA A 475 -28.24 11.58 -22.27
C ALA A 475 -27.09 12.11 -21.38
N LEU A 476 -26.04 12.69 -21.98
CA LEU A 476 -24.92 13.29 -21.26
C LEU A 476 -25.20 14.74 -20.82
N HIS A 477 -26.08 15.46 -21.52
CA HIS A 477 -26.24 16.90 -21.33
C HIS A 477 -26.77 17.18 -19.91
N ASN A 478 -26.14 18.12 -19.19
CA ASN A 478 -26.37 18.42 -17.76
C ASN A 478 -26.02 17.30 -16.77
N ARG A 479 -25.41 16.19 -17.25
CA ARG A 479 -24.99 15.06 -16.41
C ARG A 479 -23.48 14.84 -16.44
N VAL A 480 -22.73 15.61 -17.22
CA VAL A 480 -21.27 15.61 -17.20
C VAL A 480 -20.75 16.47 -16.04
N ALA A 481 -20.28 15.79 -15.00
CA ALA A 481 -19.61 16.42 -13.87
C ALA A 481 -18.22 16.95 -14.26
N PHE A 482 -17.52 16.23 -15.13
CA PHE A 482 -16.17 16.59 -15.57
C PHE A 482 -16.01 16.33 -17.05
N LEU A 483 -15.72 17.36 -17.84
CA LEU A 483 -15.18 17.20 -19.18
C LEU A 483 -13.68 17.45 -19.12
N ARG A 484 -12.89 16.43 -19.45
CA ARG A 484 -11.44 16.48 -19.41
C ARG A 484 -10.86 16.31 -20.81
N ILE A 485 -10.03 17.25 -21.23
CA ILE A 485 -9.42 17.26 -22.57
C ILE A 485 -7.90 17.14 -22.42
N SER A 486 -7.33 16.10 -23.02
CA SER A 486 -5.88 15.89 -23.01
C SER A 486 -5.21 16.76 -24.07
N LEU A 487 -4.39 17.69 -23.60
CA LEU A 487 -3.77 18.72 -24.41
C LEU A 487 -2.26 18.47 -24.66
N ASP A 488 -1.50 18.17 -23.60
CA ASP A 488 -0.06 17.86 -23.59
C ASP A 488 0.90 18.91 -24.19
N ALA A 489 0.41 20.09 -24.59
CA ALA A 489 1.22 21.19 -25.13
C ALA A 489 0.44 22.51 -25.10
N ALA A 490 1.12 23.64 -25.00
CA ALA A 490 0.53 24.96 -25.20
C ALA A 490 0.60 25.43 -26.65
N THR A 491 1.43 24.78 -27.49
CA THR A 491 1.63 25.15 -28.90
C THR A 491 1.24 24.04 -29.89
N GLY A 492 0.82 24.45 -31.09
CA GLY A 492 0.46 23.52 -32.17
C GLY A 492 1.56 22.54 -32.58
N PRO A 493 2.81 22.99 -32.85
CA PRO A 493 3.89 22.08 -33.22
C PRO A 493 4.17 21.00 -32.16
N THR A 494 4.21 21.39 -30.87
CA THR A 494 4.45 20.44 -29.77
C THR A 494 3.26 19.51 -29.58
N HIS A 495 2.03 20.02 -29.70
CA HIS A 495 0.81 19.22 -29.64
C HIS A 495 0.79 18.13 -30.72
N GLU A 496 1.06 18.50 -31.97
CA GLU A 496 1.02 17.56 -33.10
C GLU A 496 2.18 16.55 -33.07
N LEU A 497 3.34 16.95 -32.52
CA LEU A 497 4.47 16.06 -32.26
C LEU A 497 4.10 14.96 -31.24
N LEU A 498 3.54 15.38 -30.10
CA LEU A 498 3.22 14.49 -28.99
C LEU A 498 1.94 13.69 -29.22
N ARG A 499 0.98 14.25 -29.95
CA ARG A 499 -0.34 13.66 -30.19
C ARG A 499 -0.51 13.31 -31.66
N ARG A 500 0.33 12.39 -32.14
CA ARG A 500 0.41 11.99 -33.56
C ARG A 500 -0.97 11.71 -34.18
N GLY A 501 -1.32 12.51 -35.17
CA GLY A 501 -2.61 12.48 -35.87
C GLY A 501 -3.61 13.54 -35.43
N ALA A 502 -3.29 14.31 -34.38
CA ALA A 502 -4.04 15.49 -33.99
C ALA A 502 -3.77 16.66 -34.95
N ARG A 503 -4.64 17.67 -34.92
CA ARG A 503 -4.50 18.91 -35.70
C ARG A 503 -4.82 20.08 -34.79
N TRP A 504 -3.90 21.02 -34.64
CA TRP A 504 -4.02 22.10 -33.66
C TRP A 504 -5.28 22.94 -33.84
N HIS A 505 -5.61 23.36 -35.07
CA HIS A 505 -6.83 24.14 -35.33
C HIS A 505 -8.11 23.40 -34.90
N VAL A 506 -8.17 22.07 -35.02
CA VAL A 506 -9.31 21.26 -34.56
C VAL A 506 -9.38 21.26 -33.03
N MET A 507 -8.22 21.22 -32.36
CA MET A 507 -8.17 21.34 -30.91
C MET A 507 -8.70 22.70 -30.46
N GLU A 508 -8.25 23.80 -31.08
CA GLU A 508 -8.72 25.16 -30.76
C GLU A 508 -10.24 25.29 -30.94
N GLU A 509 -10.79 24.80 -32.05
CA GLU A 509 -12.24 24.78 -32.30
C GLU A 509 -13.00 24.00 -31.21
N ASN A 510 -12.49 22.83 -30.81
CA ASN A 510 -13.15 21.97 -29.84
C ASN A 510 -12.97 22.46 -28.39
N LEU A 511 -11.87 23.15 -28.07
CA LEU A 511 -11.69 23.86 -26.80
C LEU A 511 -12.64 25.06 -26.69
N ALA A 512 -12.80 25.84 -27.76
CA ALA A 512 -13.79 26.92 -27.79
C ALA A 512 -15.21 26.37 -27.58
N PHE A 513 -15.53 25.24 -28.20
CA PHE A 513 -16.82 24.57 -27.95
C PHE A 513 -16.97 24.06 -26.51
N ALA A 514 -15.93 23.45 -25.93
CA ALA A 514 -15.94 23.02 -24.53
C ALA A 514 -16.17 24.19 -23.57
N SER A 515 -15.51 25.32 -23.85
CA SER A 515 -15.70 26.58 -23.12
C SER A 515 -17.15 27.06 -23.16
N GLU A 516 -17.79 27.03 -24.34
CA GLU A 516 -19.22 27.36 -24.44
C GLU A 516 -20.11 26.45 -23.61
N LEU A 517 -19.84 25.14 -23.59
CA LEU A 517 -20.62 24.19 -22.79
C LEU A 517 -20.50 24.51 -21.30
N ARG A 518 -19.28 24.81 -20.84
CA ARG A 518 -19.01 25.19 -19.45
C ARG A 518 -19.73 26.48 -19.08
N ALA A 519 -19.61 27.51 -19.92
CA ALA A 519 -20.26 28.81 -19.71
C ALA A 519 -21.79 28.71 -19.69
N LYS A 520 -22.38 27.76 -20.43
CA LYS A 520 -23.83 27.49 -20.45
C LYS A 520 -24.31 26.56 -19.32
N GLY A 521 -23.40 26.05 -18.49
CA GLY A 521 -23.74 25.10 -17.42
C GLY A 521 -24.16 23.71 -17.92
N LEU A 522 -23.85 23.36 -19.18
CA LEU A 522 -24.16 22.03 -19.74
C LEU A 522 -23.17 20.95 -19.25
N ILE A 523 -22.02 21.39 -18.75
CA ILE A 523 -21.02 20.61 -18.02
C ILE A 523 -20.65 21.37 -16.74
N ASP A 524 -20.39 20.65 -15.65
CA ASP A 524 -20.09 21.27 -14.36
C ASP A 524 -18.65 21.79 -14.27
N ARG A 525 -17.69 21.10 -14.91
CA ARG A 525 -16.27 21.42 -14.86
C ARG A 525 -15.56 21.09 -16.17
N LEU A 526 -14.69 21.99 -16.62
CA LEU A 526 -13.78 21.79 -17.75
C LEU A 526 -12.34 21.69 -17.24
N ASP A 527 -11.73 20.52 -17.41
CA ASP A 527 -10.35 20.24 -17.02
C ASP A 527 -9.48 20.03 -18.27
N LEU A 528 -8.31 20.66 -18.31
CA LEU A 528 -7.28 20.35 -19.29
C LEU A 528 -6.16 19.55 -18.63
N THR A 529 -5.54 18.62 -19.37
CA THR A 529 -4.43 17.81 -18.84
C THR A 529 -3.19 17.83 -19.71
N PHE A 530 -2.05 17.70 -19.04
CA PHE A 530 -0.72 17.83 -19.61
C PHE A 530 0.24 16.78 -19.02
N VAL A 531 0.73 15.86 -19.85
CA VAL A 531 1.79 14.92 -19.45
C VAL A 531 3.15 15.55 -19.68
N VAL A 532 3.86 15.85 -18.60
CA VAL A 532 5.15 16.54 -18.60
C VAL A 532 6.27 15.60 -19.04
N GLN A 533 7.01 16.03 -20.06
CA GLN A 533 8.16 15.32 -20.63
C GLN A 533 9.18 16.31 -21.23
N ALA A 534 10.35 15.80 -21.63
CA ALA A 534 11.45 16.61 -22.15
C ALA A 534 11.06 17.54 -23.33
N ASP A 535 10.09 17.10 -24.14
CA ASP A 535 9.63 17.84 -25.33
C ASP A 535 8.73 19.04 -25.00
N ASN A 536 8.10 19.10 -23.82
CA ASN A 536 7.04 20.08 -23.53
C ASN A 536 7.15 20.80 -22.17
N TYR A 537 8.07 20.41 -21.27
CA TYR A 537 8.11 20.99 -19.92
C TYR A 537 8.24 22.52 -19.90
N ARG A 538 8.89 23.10 -20.91
CA ARG A 538 9.07 24.56 -21.06
C ARG A 538 7.75 25.31 -21.35
N GLU A 539 6.71 24.61 -21.77
CA GLU A 539 5.39 25.16 -22.09
C GLU A 539 4.41 25.09 -20.90
N MET A 540 4.85 24.60 -19.72
CA MET A 540 3.93 24.39 -18.59
C MET A 540 3.24 25.68 -18.12
N GLY A 541 3.98 26.80 -18.00
CA GLY A 541 3.39 28.09 -17.66
C GLY A 541 2.42 28.59 -18.75
N ASP A 542 2.78 28.45 -20.02
CA ASP A 542 1.93 28.84 -21.16
C ASP A 542 0.64 27.99 -21.23
N ALA A 543 0.70 26.74 -20.78
CA ALA A 543 -0.46 25.87 -20.69
C ALA A 543 -1.46 26.38 -19.63
N VAL A 544 -1.00 26.98 -18.54
CA VAL A 544 -1.87 27.64 -17.55
C VAL A 544 -2.59 28.84 -18.18
N ASP A 545 -1.85 29.70 -18.90
CA ASP A 545 -2.43 30.86 -19.60
C ASP A 545 -3.49 30.42 -20.63
N LEU A 546 -3.22 29.31 -21.34
CA LEU A 546 -4.15 28.73 -22.31
C LEU A 546 -5.41 28.15 -21.64
N ALA A 547 -5.29 27.53 -20.45
CA ALA A 547 -6.46 27.11 -19.68
C ALA A 547 -7.36 28.28 -19.30
N HIS A 548 -6.77 29.38 -18.81
CA HIS A 548 -7.50 30.60 -18.51
C HIS A 548 -8.20 31.17 -19.76
N HIS A 549 -7.51 31.18 -20.91
CA HIS A 549 -8.08 31.66 -22.17
C HIS A 549 -9.38 30.93 -22.54
N TYR A 550 -9.45 29.62 -22.33
CA TYR A 550 -10.65 28.81 -22.59
C TYR A 550 -11.60 28.70 -21.40
N GLY A 551 -11.35 29.38 -20.29
CA GLY A 551 -12.18 29.31 -19.09
C GLY A 551 -12.24 27.91 -18.47
N ALA A 552 -11.13 27.16 -18.55
CA ALA A 552 -11.01 25.87 -17.87
C ALA A 552 -10.88 26.08 -16.35
N ASP A 553 -11.49 25.18 -15.58
CA ASP A 553 -11.44 25.20 -14.11
C ASP A 553 -10.14 24.54 -13.57
N SER A 554 -9.36 23.88 -14.43
CA SER A 554 -8.08 23.27 -14.06
C SER A 554 -7.14 23.03 -15.24
N MET A 555 -5.84 23.17 -15.00
CA MET A 555 -4.77 22.60 -15.82
C MET A 555 -3.99 21.59 -14.97
N GLY A 556 -4.21 20.30 -15.23
CA GLY A 556 -3.56 19.20 -14.52
C GLY A 556 -2.25 18.78 -15.16
N PHE A 557 -1.16 18.78 -14.40
CA PHE A 557 0.15 18.32 -14.82
C PHE A 557 0.48 16.95 -14.20
N PHE A 558 0.87 16.00 -15.05
CA PHE A 558 1.16 14.62 -14.64
C PHE A 558 2.54 14.20 -15.17
N ARG A 559 3.26 13.37 -14.41
CA ARG A 559 4.49 12.71 -14.83
C ARG A 559 4.21 11.75 -15.96
N LEU A 560 5.15 11.71 -16.90
CA LEU A 560 5.22 10.65 -17.90
C LEU A 560 5.37 9.27 -17.20
N THR A 561 4.51 8.31 -17.54
CA THR A 561 4.67 6.91 -17.14
C THR A 561 5.03 6.06 -18.36
N ASN A 562 5.90 5.07 -18.20
CA ASN A 562 6.25 4.14 -19.28
C ASN A 562 5.26 2.97 -19.33
N TRP A 563 4.33 3.00 -20.27
CA TRP A 563 3.34 1.94 -20.50
C TRP A 563 3.87 0.79 -21.38
N GLY A 564 5.19 0.58 -21.40
CA GLY A 564 5.85 -0.35 -22.31
C GLY A 564 5.96 0.15 -23.76
N THR A 565 5.66 1.43 -24.01
CA THR A 565 5.79 2.05 -25.33
C THR A 565 7.20 2.58 -25.60
N PHE A 566 7.99 2.77 -24.54
CA PHE A 566 9.38 3.21 -24.61
C PHE A 566 10.32 2.13 -24.09
N THR A 567 11.49 1.99 -24.73
CA THR A 567 12.62 1.29 -24.11
C THR A 567 13.07 2.03 -22.85
N PRO A 568 13.79 1.40 -21.90
CA PRO A 568 14.31 2.08 -20.72
C PRO A 568 15.12 3.34 -21.05
N ALA A 569 15.96 3.28 -22.09
CA ALA A 569 16.74 4.44 -22.54
C ALA A 569 15.87 5.57 -23.12
N GLN A 570 14.82 5.23 -23.87
CA GLN A 570 13.87 6.22 -24.41
C GLN A 570 13.02 6.85 -23.31
N TYR A 571 12.62 6.07 -22.31
CA TYR A 571 11.90 6.61 -21.16
C TYR A 571 12.80 7.55 -20.36
N ALA A 572 14.03 7.13 -20.07
CA ALA A 572 15.01 7.94 -19.35
C ALA A 572 15.34 9.26 -20.07
N SER A 573 15.30 9.31 -21.40
CA SER A 573 15.50 10.55 -22.17
C SER A 573 14.25 11.45 -22.30
N LYS A 574 13.10 10.99 -21.80
CA LYS A 574 11.82 11.73 -21.85
C LYS A 574 11.30 12.12 -20.48
N ALA A 575 11.55 11.30 -19.46
CA ALA A 575 11.14 11.50 -18.07
C ALA A 575 12.01 12.60 -17.42
N ILE A 576 11.73 13.84 -17.78
CA ILE A 576 12.50 15.04 -17.42
C ILE A 576 12.65 15.25 -15.89
N PHE A 577 11.69 14.76 -15.12
CA PHE A 577 11.67 14.81 -13.66
C PHE A 577 12.61 13.79 -13.00
N MET A 578 13.29 12.93 -13.75
CA MET A 578 14.28 12.00 -13.20
C MET A 578 15.59 12.73 -12.88
N PRO A 579 16.20 12.53 -11.69
CA PRO A 579 17.43 13.22 -11.29
C PRO A 579 18.61 13.03 -12.26
N LEU A 580 18.68 11.89 -12.94
CA LEU A 580 19.74 11.57 -13.90
C LEU A 580 19.48 12.12 -15.31
N HIS A 581 18.37 12.81 -15.53
CA HIS A 581 18.07 13.40 -16.84
C HIS A 581 18.99 14.63 -17.09
N PRO A 582 19.62 14.78 -18.27
CA PRO A 582 20.56 15.89 -18.54
C PRO A 582 19.98 17.31 -18.36
N ASP A 583 18.68 17.48 -18.67
CA ASP A 583 17.94 18.73 -18.48
C ASP A 583 17.19 18.80 -17.13
N HIS A 584 17.46 17.94 -16.14
CA HIS A 584 16.73 17.91 -14.87
C HIS A 584 16.78 19.26 -14.13
N ASP A 585 17.96 19.88 -14.02
CA ASP A 585 18.14 21.17 -13.34
C ASP A 585 17.30 22.28 -13.99
N ARG A 586 17.23 22.29 -15.33
CA ARG A 586 16.38 23.23 -16.08
C ARG A 586 14.90 22.97 -15.85
N PHE A 587 14.50 21.73 -15.65
CA PHE A 587 13.14 21.42 -15.26
C PHE A 587 12.82 21.94 -13.86
N LEU A 588 13.75 21.82 -12.90
CA LEU A 588 13.58 22.42 -11.57
C LEU A 588 13.45 23.95 -11.63
N GLU A 589 14.19 24.61 -12.52
CA GLU A 589 14.04 26.04 -12.82
C GLU A 589 12.64 26.35 -13.38
N THR A 590 12.16 25.59 -14.37
CA THR A 590 10.82 25.76 -14.95
C THR A 590 9.71 25.53 -13.93
N MET A 591 9.89 24.59 -12.99
CA MET A 591 8.94 24.37 -11.89
C MET A 591 8.77 25.59 -10.99
N GLN A 592 9.68 26.58 -11.05
CA GLN A 592 9.54 27.83 -10.30
C GLN A 592 8.77 28.92 -11.05
N ASP A 593 8.29 28.68 -12.28
CA ASP A 593 7.46 29.64 -13.02
C ASP A 593 6.26 30.10 -12.14
N PRO A 594 6.08 31.42 -11.92
CA PRO A 594 5.00 31.93 -11.08
C PRO A 594 3.61 31.46 -11.49
N ARG A 595 3.37 31.19 -12.78
CA ARG A 595 2.08 30.71 -13.30
C ARG A 595 1.73 29.32 -12.77
N LEU A 596 2.70 28.51 -12.40
CA LEU A 596 2.47 27.19 -11.80
C LEU A 596 1.98 27.26 -10.34
N ARG A 597 1.98 28.44 -9.74
CA ARG A 597 1.37 28.70 -8.42
C ARG A 597 -0.07 29.18 -8.52
N ASP A 598 -0.61 29.34 -9.73
CA ASP A 598 -2.01 29.66 -9.94
C ASP A 598 -2.91 28.55 -9.36
N PRO A 599 -4.03 28.87 -8.67
CA PRO A 599 -4.95 27.86 -8.15
C PRO A 599 -5.48 26.84 -9.16
N ILE A 600 -5.53 27.16 -10.46
CA ILE A 600 -5.97 26.21 -11.48
C ILE A 600 -4.89 25.19 -11.84
N ALA A 601 -3.62 25.49 -11.54
CA ALA A 601 -2.47 24.65 -11.84
C ALA A 601 -2.40 23.47 -10.86
N ALA A 602 -3.01 22.36 -11.23
CA ALA A 602 -3.00 21.14 -10.44
C ALA A 602 -1.72 20.35 -10.75
N LEU A 603 -0.64 20.62 -10.01
CA LEU A 603 0.69 20.02 -10.22
C LEU A 603 0.81 18.55 -9.79
N GLN A 604 -0.17 18.03 -9.05
CA GLN A 604 -0.19 16.63 -8.59
C GLN A 604 1.15 16.23 -7.91
N GLU A 605 1.76 15.12 -8.32
CA GLU A 605 3.05 14.65 -7.81
C GLU A 605 4.24 15.54 -8.20
N LEU A 606 4.10 16.47 -9.15
CA LEU A 606 5.16 17.43 -9.48
C LEU A 606 5.27 18.57 -8.47
N SER A 607 4.29 18.74 -7.57
CA SER A 607 4.31 19.74 -6.51
C SER A 607 5.55 19.66 -5.62
N GLN A 608 6.13 18.47 -5.44
CA GLN A 608 7.36 18.24 -4.68
C GLN A 608 8.60 18.97 -5.26
N PHE A 609 8.54 19.42 -6.52
CA PHE A 609 9.62 20.17 -7.16
C PHE A 609 9.44 21.69 -7.07
N MET A 610 8.33 22.17 -6.50
CA MET A 610 8.16 23.60 -6.23
C MET A 610 8.87 23.99 -4.95
N GLN A 611 9.66 25.06 -5.00
CA GLN A 611 10.23 25.62 -3.79
C GLN A 611 9.17 26.44 -3.04
N PRO A 612 9.15 26.36 -1.70
CA PRO A 612 8.33 27.24 -0.89
C PRO A 612 8.74 28.69 -1.15
N VAL A 613 7.76 29.58 -1.21
CA VAL A 613 8.03 31.02 -1.33
C VAL A 613 8.63 31.47 0.00
N PRO A 614 9.81 32.13 0.02
CA PRO A 614 10.34 32.72 1.24
C PRO A 614 9.29 33.67 1.83
N ALA A 615 9.01 33.48 3.12
CA ALA A 615 8.01 34.24 3.86
C ALA A 615 8.32 35.74 3.92
#